data_AF-A0A2P6G0U6-F1
#
_entry.id   AF-A0A2P6G0U6-F1
#
_cell.length_a   1.000
_cell.length_b   1.000
_cell.length_c   1.000
_cell.angle_alpha   90.00
_cell.angle_beta   90.00
_cell.angle_gamma   90.00
#
_symmetry.space_group_name_H-M   'P 1'
#
loop_
_entity.id
_entity.type
_entity.pdbx_description
1 polymer ?
#
loop_
_entity_poly.entity_id
_entity_poly.type
_entity_poly.pdbx_seq_one_letter_code
_entity_poly.pdbx_strand_id
1 'polypeptide(L)'
;MQNVMNVINLSSRKQSFFYVFILIFFLMPSVSYSQSLLCRAWINVSSGLEIGQSFTSKIDGGVISFFGEQRPVSLAQLIYSHPLHDIFMAASGEIVTASLEGQRVRINVYFPSKEIKFFVTSSCSKI
;
A
#
# COMPACT_ATOMS: atom_id res chain seq x y z
N MET A 1 24.07 -8.02 -54.25
CA MET A 1 24.45 -8.15 -52.82
C MET A 1 24.05 -6.94 -51.96
N GLN A 2 23.83 -5.74 -52.50
CA GLN A 2 23.43 -4.56 -51.72
C GLN A 2 22.05 -4.66 -51.04
N ASN A 3 21.07 -5.35 -51.63
CA ASN A 3 19.72 -5.48 -51.04
C ASN A 3 19.67 -6.36 -49.78
N VAL A 4 20.54 -7.36 -49.65
CA VAL A 4 20.53 -8.28 -48.48
C VAL A 4 21.14 -7.61 -47.25
N MET A 5 22.20 -6.79 -47.44
CA MET A 5 22.83 -6.02 -46.36
C MET A 5 21.89 -4.97 -45.75
N ASN A 6 21.03 -4.32 -46.55
CA ASN A 6 20.06 -3.34 -46.04
C ASN A 6 18.94 -3.97 -45.19
N VAL A 7 18.51 -5.19 -45.51
CA VAL A 7 17.46 -5.91 -44.75
C VAL A 7 17.98 -6.37 -43.38
N ILE A 8 19.23 -6.86 -43.31
CA ILE A 8 19.87 -7.28 -42.06
C ILE A 8 20.05 -6.07 -41.12
N ASN A 9 20.42 -4.91 -41.67
CA ASN A 9 20.58 -3.67 -40.89
C ASN A 9 19.24 -3.14 -40.35
N LEU A 10 18.15 -3.31 -41.11
CA LEU A 10 16.80 -2.90 -40.66
C LEU A 10 16.26 -3.81 -39.55
N SER A 11 16.51 -5.12 -39.64
CA SER A 11 16.14 -6.11 -38.62
C SER A 11 16.85 -5.86 -37.30
N SER A 12 18.17 -5.64 -37.36
CA SER A 12 19.01 -5.34 -36.19
C SER A 12 18.57 -4.06 -35.48
N ARG A 13 18.26 -2.99 -36.23
CA ARG A 13 17.71 -1.75 -35.64
C ARG A 13 16.39 -1.99 -34.90
N LYS A 14 15.45 -2.74 -35.48
CA LYS A 14 14.16 -3.06 -34.85
C LYS A 14 14.32 -3.88 -33.57
N GLN A 15 15.26 -4.83 -33.54
CA GLN A 15 15.60 -5.58 -32.34
C GLN A 15 16.21 -4.68 -31.25
N SER A 16 17.15 -3.80 -31.59
CA SER A 16 17.71 -2.83 -30.65
C SER A 16 16.64 -1.92 -30.04
N PHE A 17 15.67 -1.44 -30.84
CA PHE A 17 14.56 -0.64 -30.31
C PHE A 17 13.67 -1.41 -29.33
N PHE A 18 13.43 -2.70 -29.59
CA PHE A 18 12.66 -3.56 -28.68
C PHE A 18 13.37 -3.76 -27.34
N TYR A 19 14.69 -4.01 -27.35
CA TYR A 19 15.47 -4.13 -26.12
C TYR A 19 15.54 -2.83 -25.33
N VAL A 20 15.65 -1.68 -25.99
CA VAL A 20 15.60 -0.36 -25.35
C VAL A 20 14.23 -0.12 -24.70
N PHE A 21 13.13 -0.49 -25.36
CA PHE A 21 11.79 -0.38 -24.79
C PHE A 21 11.59 -1.24 -23.54
N ILE A 22 12.06 -2.49 -23.57
CA ILE A 22 12.02 -3.37 -22.40
C ILE A 22 12.86 -2.79 -21.26
N LEU A 23 14.07 -2.30 -21.55
CA LEU A 23 14.94 -1.70 -20.54
C LEU A 23 14.29 -0.47 -19.88
N ILE A 24 13.65 0.40 -20.67
CA ILE A 24 12.93 1.58 -20.17
C ILE A 24 11.75 1.16 -19.27
N PHE A 25 11.03 0.10 -19.64
CA PHE A 25 9.90 -0.40 -18.85
C PHE A 25 10.35 -0.98 -17.50
N PHE A 26 11.51 -1.64 -17.44
CA PHE A 26 12.11 -2.12 -16.19
C PHE A 26 12.77 -1.02 -15.35
N LEU A 27 13.18 0.09 -15.98
CA LEU A 27 13.76 1.25 -15.30
C LEU A 27 12.71 2.28 -14.85
N MET A 28 11.44 2.11 -15.24
CA MET A 28 10.37 2.91 -14.66
C MET A 28 10.30 2.60 -13.17
N PRO A 29 10.55 3.59 -12.28
CA PRO A 29 10.34 3.37 -10.87
C PRO A 29 8.87 3.00 -10.70
N SER A 30 8.62 1.81 -10.14
CA SER A 30 7.31 1.52 -9.58
C SER A 30 6.97 2.70 -8.66
N VAL A 31 5.82 3.34 -8.87
CA VAL A 31 5.37 4.43 -8.01
C VAL A 31 5.02 3.81 -6.67
N SER A 32 6.06 3.48 -5.88
CA SER A 32 5.93 3.06 -4.50
C SER A 32 5.51 4.30 -3.76
N TYR A 33 4.20 4.46 -3.59
CA TYR A 33 3.62 5.42 -2.68
C TYR A 33 4.05 5.04 -1.26
N SER A 34 5.29 5.39 -0.88
CA SER A 34 5.72 5.40 0.51
C SER A 34 4.99 6.56 1.17
N GLN A 35 3.85 6.30 1.80
CA GLN A 35 3.06 7.30 2.53
C GLN A 35 3.27 7.13 4.03
N SER A 36 3.92 8.11 4.65
CA SER A 36 3.95 8.24 6.11
C SER A 36 2.73 9.02 6.58
N LEU A 37 2.06 8.51 7.60
CA LEU A 37 0.80 9.02 8.12
C LEU A 37 0.92 9.25 9.63
N LEU A 38 0.53 10.44 10.10
CA LEU A 38 0.33 10.71 11.53
C LEU A 38 -1.11 10.38 11.88
N CYS A 39 -1.32 9.45 12.80
CA CYS A 39 -2.61 8.94 13.19
C CYS A 39 -2.95 9.36 14.62
N ARG A 40 -4.23 9.65 14.86
CA ARG A 40 -4.77 9.84 16.21
C ARG A 40 -4.83 8.50 16.96
N ALA A 41 -5.09 8.55 18.27
CA ALA A 41 -5.38 7.36 19.06
C ALA A 41 -6.49 6.51 18.42
N TRP A 42 -6.45 5.21 18.67
CA TRP A 42 -7.46 4.28 18.17
C TRP A 42 -8.78 4.53 18.87
N ILE A 43 -9.88 4.51 18.13
CA ILE A 43 -11.22 4.58 18.69
C ILE A 43 -11.87 3.22 18.51
N ASN A 44 -12.29 2.61 19.61
CA ASN A 44 -13.16 1.43 19.53
C ASN A 44 -14.53 1.87 19.04
N VAL A 45 -14.98 1.33 17.90
CA VAL A 45 -16.23 1.75 17.27
C VAL A 45 -17.47 1.30 18.06
N SER A 46 -17.41 0.22 18.83
CA SER A 46 -18.55 -0.22 19.63
C SER A 46 -18.74 0.61 20.91
N SER A 47 -17.66 1.06 21.53
CA SER A 47 -17.72 1.80 22.80
C SER A 47 -17.45 3.30 22.68
N GLY A 48 -16.90 3.76 21.56
CA GLY A 48 -16.43 5.14 21.39
C GLY A 48 -15.19 5.50 22.20
N LEU A 49 -14.58 4.54 22.91
CA LEU A 49 -13.44 4.79 23.77
C LEU A 49 -12.15 4.90 22.97
N GLU A 50 -11.34 5.91 23.32
CA GLU A 50 -9.97 6.04 22.83
C GLU A 50 -9.06 5.01 23.50
N ILE A 51 -8.16 4.43 22.71
CA ILE A 51 -7.20 3.40 23.10
C ILE A 51 -5.81 3.85 22.65
N GLY A 52 -4.91 3.95 23.62
CA GLY A 52 -3.52 4.33 23.39
C GLY A 52 -3.34 5.81 23.07
N GLN A 53 -2.28 6.11 22.34
CA GLN A 53 -1.87 7.46 21.98
C GLN A 53 -1.79 7.62 20.46
N SER A 54 -1.52 8.84 20.01
CA SER A 54 -1.14 9.13 18.63
C SER A 54 0.02 8.24 18.18
N PHE A 55 -0.03 7.77 16.95
CA PHE A 55 0.95 6.84 16.40
C PHE A 55 1.25 7.18 14.94
N THR A 56 2.26 6.55 14.35
CA THR A 56 2.56 6.72 12.93
C THR A 56 2.31 5.43 12.17
N SER A 57 1.84 5.57 10.94
CA SER A 57 1.65 4.46 10.01
C SER A 57 2.44 4.74 8.75
N LYS A 58 3.04 3.71 8.15
CA LYS A 58 3.71 3.80 6.85
C LYS A 58 3.11 2.76 5.91
N ILE A 59 2.68 3.20 4.73
CA ILE A 59 2.31 2.31 3.63
C ILE A 59 3.47 2.35 2.63
N ASP A 60 4.11 1.21 2.35
CA ASP A 60 5.25 1.11 1.45
C ASP A 60 5.34 -0.30 0.86
N GLY A 61 5.60 -0.43 -0.43
CA GLY A 61 5.79 -1.74 -1.10
C GLY A 61 4.66 -2.75 -0.91
N GLY A 62 3.41 -2.29 -0.79
CA GLY A 62 2.25 -3.18 -0.53
C GLY A 62 2.16 -3.66 0.92
N VAL A 63 2.84 -3.01 1.85
CA VAL A 63 2.76 -3.30 3.29
C VAL A 63 2.32 -2.05 4.02
N ILE A 64 1.41 -2.20 4.98
CA ILE A 64 1.12 -1.18 5.98
C ILE A 64 1.78 -1.57 7.30
N SER A 65 2.51 -0.64 7.91
CA SER A 65 3.24 -0.83 9.16
C SER A 65 2.83 0.22 10.18
N PHE A 66 2.64 -0.19 11.43
CA PHE A 66 2.23 0.68 12.54
C PHE A 66 3.36 0.84 13.55
N PHE A 67 3.72 2.09 13.86
CA PHE A 67 4.77 2.44 14.81
C PHE A 67 4.19 3.23 15.97
N GLY A 68 4.56 2.85 17.19
CA GLY A 68 4.00 3.38 18.43
C GLY A 68 3.62 2.26 19.39
N GLU A 69 3.24 2.65 20.60
CA GLU A 69 2.75 1.71 21.60
C GLU A 69 1.25 1.38 21.36
N GLN A 70 0.81 0.21 21.82
CA GLN A 70 -0.60 -0.21 21.76
C GLN A 70 -1.20 -0.24 20.34
N ARG A 71 -0.45 -0.83 19.40
CA ARG A 71 -0.91 -1.08 18.03
C ARG A 71 -1.76 -2.37 17.95
N PRO A 72 -2.93 -2.34 17.31
CA PRO A 72 -3.79 -3.51 17.12
C PRO A 72 -3.11 -4.63 16.35
N VAL A 73 -2.26 -4.26 15.37
CA VAL A 73 -1.37 -5.13 14.60
C VAL A 73 -0.05 -4.41 14.35
N SER A 74 1.04 -5.14 14.16
CA SER A 74 2.35 -4.54 13.83
C SER A 74 2.45 -4.14 12.37
N LEU A 75 2.03 -5.04 11.47
CA LEU A 75 2.05 -4.88 10.03
C LEU A 75 0.97 -5.74 9.36
N ALA A 76 0.59 -5.35 8.13
CA ALA A 76 -0.31 -6.12 7.28
C ALA A 76 0.08 -5.98 5.80
N GLN A 77 -0.19 -7.01 5.00
CA GLN A 77 0.15 -7.08 3.58
C GLN A 77 -1.07 -6.82 2.70
N LEU A 78 -0.89 -6.05 1.62
CA LEU A 78 -1.94 -5.68 0.68
C LEU A 78 -2.53 -6.92 0.02
N ILE A 79 -3.85 -7.04 0.06
CA ILE A 79 -4.61 -8.10 -0.61
C ILE A 79 -5.48 -7.56 -1.75
N TYR A 80 -5.89 -6.30 -1.66
CA TYR A 80 -6.71 -5.65 -2.67
C TYR A 80 -6.48 -4.14 -2.63
N SER A 81 -6.44 -3.51 -3.81
CA SER A 81 -6.29 -2.06 -3.95
C SER A 81 -7.36 -1.51 -4.89
N HIS A 82 -7.96 -0.41 -4.46
CA HIS A 82 -8.93 0.38 -5.20
C HIS A 82 -8.55 1.87 -5.10
N PRO A 83 -8.88 2.72 -6.09
CA PRO A 83 -8.55 4.15 -6.08
C PRO A 83 -8.93 4.96 -4.83
N LEU A 84 -9.81 4.43 -3.97
CA LEU A 84 -10.33 5.11 -2.78
C LEU A 84 -10.04 4.34 -1.48
N HIS A 85 -9.63 3.08 -1.57
CA HIS A 85 -9.36 2.27 -0.40
C HIS A 85 -8.45 1.09 -0.73
N ASP A 86 -7.58 0.77 0.21
CA ASP A 86 -6.74 -0.42 0.19
C ASP A 86 -7.15 -1.36 1.32
N ILE A 87 -7.03 -2.65 1.07
CA ILE A 87 -7.30 -3.72 2.03
C ILE A 87 -6.03 -4.53 2.23
N PHE A 88 -5.64 -4.71 3.48
CA PHE A 88 -4.48 -5.46 3.92
C PHE A 88 -4.91 -6.57 4.90
N MET A 89 -4.08 -7.61 5.00
CA MET A 89 -4.26 -8.72 5.93
C MET A 89 -3.00 -8.88 6.79
N ALA A 90 -3.17 -8.91 8.11
CA ALA A 90 -2.09 -9.22 9.04
C ALA A 90 -1.85 -10.75 9.07
N ALA A 91 -0.62 -11.17 9.40
CA ALA A 91 -0.29 -12.59 9.55
C ALA A 91 -1.12 -13.29 10.64
N SER A 92 -1.62 -12.54 11.62
CA SER A 92 -2.51 -12.99 12.69
C SER A 92 -3.99 -13.05 12.27
N GLY A 93 -4.34 -12.65 11.05
CA GLY A 93 -5.67 -12.79 10.45
C GLY A 93 -6.57 -11.56 10.54
N GLU A 94 -6.13 -10.47 11.18
CA GLU A 94 -6.86 -9.20 11.17
C GLU A 94 -6.86 -8.57 9.79
N ILE A 95 -7.98 -7.93 9.46
CA ILE A 95 -8.16 -7.19 8.22
C ILE A 95 -7.97 -5.71 8.52
N VAL A 96 -7.07 -5.07 7.78
CA VAL A 96 -6.79 -3.64 7.88
C VAL A 96 -7.28 -2.97 6.61
N THR A 97 -8.03 -1.87 6.74
CA THR A 97 -8.44 -1.06 5.59
C THR A 97 -7.86 0.34 5.73
N ALA A 98 -7.34 0.90 4.65
CA ALA A 98 -6.97 2.31 4.57
C ALA A 98 -7.80 2.99 3.48
N SER A 99 -8.70 3.89 3.87
CA SER A 99 -9.63 4.57 2.95
C SER A 99 -9.40 6.08 2.92
N LEU A 100 -9.47 6.69 1.73
CA LEU A 100 -9.35 8.13 1.57
C LEU A 100 -10.68 8.82 1.95
N GLU A 101 -10.62 9.76 2.89
CA GLU A 101 -11.74 10.62 3.31
C GLU A 101 -11.34 12.09 3.16
N GLY A 102 -11.56 12.63 1.96
CA GLY A 102 -11.11 13.98 1.60
C GLY A 102 -9.59 14.09 1.66
N GLN A 103 -9.06 14.90 2.58
CA GLN A 103 -7.61 15.06 2.80
C GLN A 103 -7.02 14.10 3.83
N ARG A 104 -7.86 13.29 4.50
CA ARG A 104 -7.43 12.35 5.54
C ARG A 104 -7.49 10.91 5.05
N VAL A 105 -6.75 10.05 5.72
CA VAL A 105 -6.81 8.60 5.54
C VAL A 105 -7.45 8.02 6.80
N ARG A 106 -8.54 7.27 6.65
CA ARG A 106 -9.13 6.51 7.75
C ARG A 106 -8.57 5.09 7.70
N ILE A 107 -8.00 4.65 8.80
CA ILE A 107 -7.51 3.28 8.97
C ILE A 107 -8.46 2.54 9.90
N ASN A 108 -8.93 1.36 9.48
CA ASN A 108 -9.71 0.48 10.34
C ASN A 108 -9.00 -0.85 10.50
N VAL A 109 -9.13 -1.46 11.68
CA VAL A 109 -8.67 -2.83 11.94
C VAL A 109 -9.83 -3.66 12.46
N TYR A 110 -10.13 -4.72 11.73
CA TYR A 110 -11.16 -5.70 12.05
C TYR A 110 -10.53 -6.99 12.57
N PHE A 111 -11.01 -7.44 13.73
CA PHE A 111 -10.53 -8.66 14.39
C PHE A 111 -11.56 -9.78 14.24
N PRO A 112 -11.45 -10.65 13.22
CA PRO A 112 -12.42 -11.72 12.99
C PRO A 112 -12.37 -12.82 14.07
N SER A 113 -11.23 -12.97 14.74
CA SER A 113 -10.97 -14.04 15.70
C SER A 113 -11.45 -13.76 17.12
N LYS A 114 -11.84 -12.52 17.44
CA LYS A 114 -12.31 -12.15 18.79
C LYS A 114 -13.80 -12.42 18.91
N GLU A 115 -14.22 -13.02 20.04
CA GLU A 115 -15.62 -13.37 20.31
C GLU A 115 -16.57 -12.17 20.18
N ILE A 116 -16.10 -11.00 20.62
CA ILE A 116 -16.71 -9.72 20.30
C ILE A 116 -15.96 -9.20 19.07
N LYS A 117 -16.69 -8.95 17.98
CA LYS A 117 -16.19 -8.35 16.73
C LYS A 117 -15.56 -6.99 17.04
N PHE A 118 -14.30 -7.01 17.47
CA PHE A 118 -13.58 -5.83 17.90
C PHE A 118 -13.17 -5.05 16.66
N PHE A 119 -13.49 -3.76 16.65
CA PHE A 119 -13.26 -2.90 15.51
C PHE A 119 -12.69 -1.58 16.04
N VAL A 120 -11.49 -1.26 15.59
CA VAL A 120 -10.84 0.02 15.91
C VAL A 120 -10.65 0.83 14.65
N THR A 121 -10.81 2.14 14.80
CA THR A 121 -10.62 3.11 13.73
C THR A 121 -9.66 4.21 14.16
N SER A 122 -8.87 4.74 13.23
CA SER A 122 -8.07 5.93 13.44
C SER A 122 -8.13 6.82 12.21
N SER A 123 -8.11 8.14 12.46
CA SER A 123 -8.02 9.16 11.43
C SER A 123 -6.59 9.67 11.35
N CYS A 124 -6.02 9.64 10.14
CA CYS A 124 -4.64 9.99 9.88
C CYS A 124 -4.50 11.12 8.87
N SER A 125 -3.44 11.90 9.01
CA SER A 125 -3.00 12.94 8.07
C SER A 125 -1.67 12.55 7.45
N LYS A 126 -1.47 12.91 6.18
CA LYS A 126 -0.16 12.79 5.52
C LYS A 126 0.85 13.72 6.19
N ILE A 127 2.08 13.23 6.33
CA ILE A 127 3.25 14.00 6.82
C ILE A 127 4.21 14.20 5.66
#